data_AF-A0AAD6BX86-F1
#
_entry.id   AF-A0AAD6BX86-F1
#
_cell.length_a   1.000
_cell.length_b   1.000
_cell.length_c   1.000
_cell.angle_alpha   90.00
_cell.angle_beta   90.00
_cell.angle_gamma   90.00
#
_symmetry.space_group_name_H-M   'P 1'
#
loop_
_entity.id
_entity.type
_entity.pdbx_description
1 polymer ?
#
loop_
_entity_poly.entity_id
_entity_poly.type
_entity_poly.pdbx_seq_one_letter_code
_entity_poly.pdbx_strand_id
1 'polypeptide(L)'
;MPLTITTPSTVIASAIVERVPGFAYARGAEVTFRDTPRRGEPGIYEARNGELALATQGTTQAQRSFLAELFQGEFKRYPGQDALYFTTQCPVLHVPSHLALSSTIEQKAILDDSRAPLAHASHSAVIAPSDIPRLTKLAQIAPLLSQSQSFARIESSILDALHEWCKPGFNWGDWNKSDEAIALYNNDLLEQATPAQLEKLLTAIQRQDRFVEGTIEQAYKSNLLTRIARRAAAIIQLS
;
A
#
# COMPACT_ATOMS: atom_id res chain seq x y z
N MET A 1 -17.73 -24.04 -4.80
CA MET A 1 -18.18 -23.44 -6.08
C MET A 1 -17.09 -22.50 -6.57
N PRO A 2 -16.67 -22.50 -7.85
CA PRO A 2 -15.65 -21.58 -8.34
C PRO A 2 -16.14 -20.13 -8.21
N LEU A 3 -15.25 -19.23 -7.79
CA LEU A 3 -15.55 -17.80 -7.70
C LEU A 3 -15.22 -17.15 -9.03
N THR A 4 -16.25 -16.68 -9.74
CA THR A 4 -16.08 -15.90 -10.98
C THR A 4 -16.37 -14.44 -10.71
N ILE A 5 -15.47 -13.57 -11.17
CA ILE A 5 -15.55 -12.14 -10.93
C ILE A 5 -15.24 -11.39 -12.21
N THR A 6 -16.06 -10.38 -12.50
CA THR A 6 -15.85 -9.50 -13.65
C THR A 6 -14.83 -8.42 -13.32
N THR A 7 -13.86 -8.23 -14.20
CA THR A 7 -12.86 -7.17 -14.13
C THR A 7 -13.21 -6.05 -15.12
N PRO A 8 -12.65 -4.83 -14.96
CA PRO A 8 -12.89 -3.74 -15.91
C PRO A 8 -12.34 -3.97 -17.32
N SER A 9 -11.38 -4.89 -17.51
CA SER A 9 -10.79 -5.18 -18.82
C SER A 9 -10.12 -6.55 -18.89
N THR A 10 -9.99 -7.09 -20.10
CA THR A 10 -9.24 -8.33 -20.39
C THR A 10 -7.78 -8.25 -19.92
N VAL A 11 -7.16 -7.07 -19.97
CA VAL A 11 -5.78 -6.84 -19.53
C VAL A 11 -5.66 -7.05 -18.02
N ILE A 12 -6.61 -6.52 -17.24
CA ILE A 12 -6.64 -6.71 -15.79
C ILE A 12 -6.88 -8.18 -15.45
N ALA A 13 -7.80 -8.84 -16.16
CA ALA A 13 -8.06 -10.26 -15.97
C ALA A 13 -6.80 -11.12 -16.19
N SER A 14 -6.06 -10.88 -17.27
CA SER A 14 -4.79 -11.57 -17.57
C SER A 14 -3.73 -11.29 -16.50
N ALA A 15 -3.57 -10.03 -16.09
CA ALA A 15 -2.57 -9.63 -15.10
C ALA A 15 -2.84 -10.21 -13.70
N ILE A 16 -4.11 -10.48 -13.37
CA ILE A 16 -4.49 -11.22 -12.16
C ILE A 16 -4.04 -12.69 -12.30
N VAL A 17 -4.36 -13.36 -13.41
CA VAL A 17 -4.03 -14.77 -13.63
C VAL A 17 -2.52 -15.03 -13.61
N GLU A 18 -1.72 -14.14 -14.20
CA GLU A 18 -0.26 -14.24 -14.22
C GLU A 18 0.36 -14.19 -12.81
N ARG A 19 -0.26 -13.47 -11.88
CA ARG A 19 0.23 -13.34 -10.50
C ARG A 19 -0.18 -14.50 -9.60
N VAL A 20 -1.24 -15.23 -9.97
CA VAL A 20 -1.71 -16.42 -9.26
C VAL A 20 -1.83 -17.64 -10.20
N PRO A 21 -0.73 -18.07 -10.82
CA PRO A 21 -0.76 -19.15 -11.81
C PRO A 21 -1.23 -20.45 -11.15
N GLY A 22 -2.13 -21.16 -11.83
CA GLY A 22 -2.73 -22.41 -11.33
C GLY A 22 -3.92 -22.23 -10.39
N PHE A 23 -4.14 -21.02 -9.85
CA PHE A 23 -5.27 -20.71 -8.96
C PHE A 23 -6.44 -20.08 -9.68
N ALA A 24 -6.17 -19.29 -10.72
CA ALA A 24 -7.20 -18.61 -11.49
C ALA A 24 -6.98 -18.80 -12.99
N TYR A 25 -8.04 -18.61 -13.77
CA TYR A 25 -7.97 -18.47 -15.21
C TYR A 25 -8.90 -17.34 -15.66
N ALA A 26 -8.57 -16.72 -16.79
CA ALA A 26 -9.36 -15.64 -17.36
C ALA A 26 -10.11 -16.14 -18.60
N ARG A 27 -11.33 -15.63 -18.79
CA ARG A 27 -12.10 -15.75 -20.03
C ARG A 27 -12.65 -14.37 -20.37
N GLY A 28 -11.98 -13.67 -21.28
CA GLY A 28 -12.31 -12.27 -21.53
C GLY A 28 -11.97 -11.41 -20.31
N ALA A 29 -12.93 -10.58 -19.87
CA ALA A 29 -12.79 -9.76 -18.67
C ALA A 29 -13.17 -10.50 -17.37
N GLU A 30 -13.57 -11.78 -17.45
CA GLU A 30 -13.92 -12.57 -16.28
C GLU A 30 -12.71 -13.34 -15.76
N VAL A 31 -12.48 -13.30 -14.45
CA VAL A 31 -11.50 -14.14 -13.75
C VAL A 31 -12.26 -15.17 -12.95
N THR A 32 -11.98 -16.44 -13.19
CA THR A 32 -12.50 -17.55 -12.39
C THR A 32 -11.39 -18.16 -11.56
N PHE A 33 -11.56 -18.11 -10.25
CA PHE A 33 -10.70 -18.81 -9.30
C PHE A 33 -11.18 -20.25 -9.15
N ARG A 34 -10.25 -21.18 -9.31
CA ARG A 34 -10.54 -22.61 -9.30
C ARG A 34 -11.00 -23.05 -7.91
N ASP A 35 -12.07 -23.81 -7.91
CA ASP A 35 -12.46 -24.67 -6.80
C ASP A 35 -11.62 -25.94 -6.89
N THR A 36 -10.71 -26.19 -5.94
CA THR A 36 -9.98 -27.46 -5.91
C THR A 36 -10.63 -28.40 -4.90
N PRO A 37 -11.12 -29.57 -5.34
CA PRO A 37 -11.82 -30.51 -4.48
C PRO A 37 -10.87 -31.38 -3.62
N ARG A 38 -9.55 -31.18 -3.71
CA ARG A 38 -8.55 -32.06 -3.07
C ARG A 38 -8.00 -31.43 -1.81
N ARG A 39 -8.16 -32.14 -0.68
CA ARG A 39 -7.54 -31.82 0.60
C ARG A 39 -6.03 -31.63 0.40
N GLY A 40 -5.53 -30.44 0.73
CA GLY A 40 -4.10 -30.12 0.59
C GLY A 40 -3.75 -29.30 -0.65
N GLU A 41 -4.66 -29.18 -1.61
CA GLU A 41 -4.46 -28.32 -2.77
C GLU A 41 -5.00 -26.91 -2.50
N PRO A 42 -4.34 -25.88 -3.09
CA PRO A 42 -4.83 -24.53 -2.99
C PRO A 42 -6.19 -24.34 -3.69
N GLY A 43 -7.16 -23.73 -3.01
CA GLY A 43 -8.52 -23.60 -3.55
C GLY A 43 -9.43 -22.69 -2.75
N ILE A 44 -10.60 -22.38 -3.33
CA ILE A 44 -11.66 -21.63 -2.66
C ILE A 44 -12.60 -22.58 -1.95
N TYR A 45 -12.78 -22.36 -0.65
CA TYR A 45 -13.74 -23.03 0.20
C TYR A 45 -14.77 -22.02 0.68
N GLU A 46 -16.01 -22.44 0.81
CA GLU A 46 -17.03 -21.65 1.50
C GLU A 46 -16.92 -21.94 3.00
N ALA A 47 -16.66 -20.90 3.81
CA ALA A 47 -16.67 -21.06 5.25
C ALA A 47 -18.11 -21.23 5.76
N ARG A 48 -18.27 -21.91 6.91
CA ARG A 48 -19.59 -22.23 7.49
C ARG A 48 -20.49 -21.02 7.82
N ASN A 49 -19.96 -19.81 7.77
CA ASN A 49 -20.61 -18.53 8.05
C ASN A 49 -20.88 -17.68 6.79
N GLY A 50 -20.69 -18.21 5.58
CA GLY A 50 -20.84 -17.46 4.32
C GLY A 50 -19.63 -16.58 3.97
N GLU A 51 -18.55 -16.64 4.75
CA GLU A 51 -17.28 -16.02 4.38
C GLU A 51 -16.60 -16.84 3.28
N LEU A 52 -16.02 -16.15 2.30
CA LEU A 52 -15.18 -16.80 1.31
C LEU A 52 -13.85 -17.16 2.00
N ALA A 53 -13.49 -18.43 2.01
CA ALA A 53 -12.28 -18.94 2.63
C ALA A 53 -11.33 -19.53 1.58
N LEU A 54 -10.31 -18.80 1.13
CA LEU A 54 -9.28 -19.42 0.26
C LEU A 54 -8.31 -20.22 1.11
N ALA A 55 -8.26 -21.54 0.94
CA ALA A 55 -7.18 -22.35 1.50
C ALA A 55 -5.95 -22.14 0.63
N THR A 56 -4.90 -21.64 1.27
CA THR A 56 -3.71 -21.17 0.58
C THR A 56 -2.51 -22.07 0.76
N GLN A 57 -2.73 -23.35 1.10
CA GLN A 57 -1.67 -24.36 1.09
C GLN A 57 -1.01 -24.37 -0.30
N GLY A 58 0.31 -24.15 -0.34
CA GLY A 58 1.07 -24.04 -1.59
C GLY A 58 1.14 -22.64 -2.21
N THR A 59 0.45 -21.63 -1.68
CA THR A 59 0.68 -20.24 -2.10
C THR A 59 2.02 -19.71 -1.60
N THR A 60 2.65 -18.87 -2.41
CA THR A 60 3.77 -18.05 -1.97
C THR A 60 3.29 -16.85 -1.16
N GLN A 61 4.18 -16.22 -0.39
CA GLN A 61 3.86 -14.99 0.34
C GLN A 61 3.42 -13.87 -0.62
N ALA A 62 4.03 -13.77 -1.80
CA ALA A 62 3.67 -12.78 -2.81
C ALA A 62 2.23 -12.98 -3.31
N GLN A 63 1.83 -14.23 -3.58
CA GLN A 63 0.46 -14.56 -3.98
C GLN A 63 -0.55 -14.21 -2.88
N ARG A 64 -0.22 -14.49 -1.62
CA ARG A 64 -1.06 -14.09 -0.48
C ARG A 64 -1.22 -12.57 -0.41
N SER A 65 -0.12 -11.82 -0.43
CA SER A 65 -0.17 -10.36 -0.40
C SER A 65 -1.01 -9.79 -1.55
N PHE A 66 -0.89 -10.36 -2.75
CA PHE A 66 -1.69 -9.95 -3.90
C PHE A 66 -3.19 -10.23 -3.72
N LEU A 67 -3.56 -11.41 -3.22
CA LEU A 67 -4.96 -11.74 -2.94
C LEU A 67 -5.57 -10.84 -1.85
N ALA A 68 -4.79 -10.51 -0.82
CA ALA A 68 -5.22 -9.56 0.22
C ALA A 68 -5.47 -8.16 -0.33
N GLU A 69 -4.63 -7.70 -1.27
CA GLU A 69 -4.84 -6.43 -1.95
C GLU A 69 -6.08 -6.47 -2.85
N LEU A 70 -6.26 -7.57 -3.60
CA LEU A 70 -7.33 -7.74 -4.57
C LEU A 70 -8.73 -7.80 -3.92
N PHE A 71 -8.82 -8.37 -2.71
CA PHE A 71 -10.10 -8.64 -2.03
C PHE A 71 -10.27 -7.93 -0.69
N GLN A 72 -9.31 -7.07 -0.32
CA GLN A 72 -9.28 -6.36 0.96
C GLN A 72 -9.56 -7.26 2.18
N GLY A 73 -8.99 -8.46 2.16
CA GLY A 73 -9.20 -9.46 3.19
C GLY A 73 -7.93 -9.79 3.94
N GLU A 74 -8.07 -10.68 4.91
CA GLU A 74 -6.99 -11.09 5.81
C GLU A 74 -6.78 -12.59 5.77
N PHE A 75 -5.54 -13.03 5.98
CA PHE A 75 -5.26 -14.44 6.20
C PHE A 75 -5.35 -14.77 7.67
N LYS A 76 -6.22 -15.71 8.02
CA LYS A 76 -6.40 -16.21 9.38
C LYS A 76 -6.04 -17.68 9.44
N ARG A 77 -5.48 -18.08 10.58
CA ARG A 77 -5.25 -19.49 10.91
C ARG A 77 -6.25 -19.90 11.97
N TYR A 78 -7.08 -20.89 11.68
CA TYR A 78 -8.06 -21.38 12.64
C TYR A 78 -7.46 -22.46 13.54
N PRO A 79 -7.85 -22.53 14.83
CA PRO A 79 -7.42 -23.58 15.73
C PRO A 79 -7.71 -24.98 15.16
N GLY A 80 -6.72 -25.87 15.19
CA GLY A 80 -6.85 -27.23 14.67
C GLY A 80 -6.79 -27.35 13.14
N GLN A 81 -6.44 -26.28 12.42
CA GLN A 81 -6.23 -26.29 10.98
C GLN A 81 -4.79 -25.91 10.61
N ASP A 82 -4.16 -26.73 9.77
CA ASP A 82 -2.79 -26.49 9.32
C ASP A 82 -2.68 -25.44 8.20
N ALA A 83 -3.82 -25.08 7.59
CA ALA A 83 -3.89 -24.16 6.47
C ALA A 83 -4.16 -22.70 6.90
N LEU A 84 -3.69 -21.76 6.07
CA LEU A 84 -4.06 -20.35 6.13
C LEU A 84 -5.29 -20.14 5.25
N TYR A 85 -6.29 -19.48 5.83
CA TYR A 85 -7.56 -19.18 5.19
C TYR A 85 -7.64 -17.69 4.94
N PHE A 86 -7.86 -17.31 3.69
CA PHE A 86 -8.18 -15.93 3.36
C PHE A 86 -9.64 -15.65 3.69
N THR A 87 -9.96 -14.65 4.51
CA THR A 87 -11.33 -14.26 4.82
C THR A 87 -11.60 -12.85 4.31
N THR A 88 -12.70 -12.66 3.59
CA THR A 88 -13.23 -11.34 3.22
C THR A 88 -14.75 -11.32 3.45
N GLN A 89 -15.25 -10.19 3.95
CA GLN A 89 -16.69 -9.98 4.18
C GLN A 89 -17.43 -9.57 2.90
N CYS A 90 -16.71 -9.17 1.85
CA CYS A 90 -17.29 -8.76 0.58
C CYS A 90 -16.26 -9.06 -0.54
N PRO A 91 -16.47 -10.10 -1.39
CA PRO A 91 -15.56 -10.41 -2.48
C PRO A 91 -15.76 -9.43 -3.65
N VAL A 92 -15.72 -8.13 -3.36
CA VAL A 92 -15.67 -7.07 -4.38
C VAL A 92 -14.23 -7.00 -4.87
N LEU A 93 -14.06 -7.03 -6.20
CA LEU A 93 -12.75 -6.91 -6.80
C LEU A 93 -12.22 -5.49 -6.65
N HIS A 94 -11.19 -5.33 -5.85
CA HIS A 94 -10.43 -4.08 -5.79
C HIS A 94 -9.29 -4.19 -6.79
N VAL A 95 -9.47 -3.64 -7.99
CA VAL A 95 -8.40 -3.60 -8.99
C VAL A 95 -7.28 -2.72 -8.47
N PRO A 96 -6.11 -3.28 -8.16
CA PRO A 96 -4.98 -2.47 -7.72
C PRO A 96 -4.59 -1.47 -8.79
N SER A 97 -4.23 -0.26 -8.39
CA SER A 97 -3.87 0.85 -9.30
C SER A 97 -2.74 0.46 -10.25
N HIS A 98 -1.85 -0.43 -9.81
CA HIS A 98 -0.73 -0.94 -10.61
C HIS A 98 -1.16 -1.90 -11.74
N LEU A 99 -2.33 -2.53 -11.61
CA LEU A 99 -2.95 -3.29 -12.73
C LEU A 99 -3.67 -2.35 -13.70
N ALA A 100 -4.25 -1.26 -13.20
CA ALA A 100 -4.91 -0.26 -14.03
C ALA A 100 -3.93 0.57 -14.88
N LEU A 101 -2.70 0.82 -14.39
CA LEU A 101 -1.68 1.57 -15.13
C LEU A 101 -1.08 0.81 -16.32
N SER A 102 -1.16 -0.53 -16.32
CA SER A 102 -0.68 -1.32 -17.48
C SER A 102 -1.51 -1.10 -18.74
N SER A 103 -2.76 -0.61 -18.63
CA SER A 103 -3.55 -0.22 -19.82
C SER A 103 -3.22 1.18 -20.35
N THR A 104 -2.56 2.03 -19.55
CA THR A 104 -2.22 3.42 -19.97
C THR A 104 -0.91 3.48 -20.74
N ILE A 105 -0.03 2.49 -20.57
CA ILE A 105 1.29 2.44 -21.22
C ILE A 105 1.17 2.18 -22.74
N GLU A 106 0.11 1.53 -23.22
CA GLU A 106 -0.09 1.32 -24.66
C GLU A 106 -0.62 2.53 -25.42
N GLN A 107 -1.19 3.55 -24.75
CA GLN A 107 -1.63 4.77 -25.45
C GLN A 107 -0.49 5.76 -25.75
N LYS A 108 0.67 5.60 -25.11
CA LYS A 108 1.81 6.53 -25.27
C LYS A 108 2.88 6.06 -26.25
N ALA A 109 2.84 4.79 -26.69
CA ALA A 109 3.85 4.22 -27.57
C ALA A 109 3.75 4.63 -29.06
N ILE A 110 2.79 5.49 -29.43
CA ILE A 110 2.58 5.92 -30.83
C ILE A 110 3.14 7.34 -31.11
N LEU A 111 3.58 8.11 -30.10
CA LEU A 111 3.79 9.57 -30.29
C LEU A 111 5.16 10.17 -29.98
N ASP A 112 6.14 9.43 -29.43
CA ASP A 112 7.44 10.03 -29.06
C ASP A 112 8.63 9.32 -29.74
N ASP A 113 8.76 9.53 -31.05
CA ASP A 113 10.06 9.48 -31.73
C ASP A 113 10.41 10.91 -32.17
N SER A 114 11.09 11.67 -31.28
CA SER A 114 12.00 12.78 -31.66
C SER A 114 12.65 13.47 -30.45
N ARG A 115 13.97 13.22 -30.32
CA ARG A 115 15.04 14.12 -29.84
C ARG A 115 15.10 14.60 -28.36
N ALA A 116 16.20 14.21 -27.73
CA ALA A 116 16.86 14.78 -26.54
C ALA A 116 17.54 16.16 -26.85
N PRO A 117 18.23 16.87 -25.91
CA PRO A 117 18.66 16.46 -24.57
C PRO A 117 18.59 17.49 -23.40
N LEU A 118 18.60 16.92 -22.18
CA LEU A 118 19.24 17.33 -20.92
C LEU A 118 19.37 18.84 -20.59
N ALA A 119 18.58 19.29 -19.61
CA ALA A 119 18.91 20.43 -18.76
C ALA A 119 18.52 20.12 -17.29
N HIS A 120 19.44 20.38 -16.37
CA HIS A 120 19.25 20.31 -14.93
C HIS A 120 18.13 21.26 -14.49
N ALA A 121 16.98 20.71 -14.10
CA ALA A 121 15.90 21.50 -13.50
C ALA A 121 15.91 21.31 -11.97
N SER A 122 16.33 22.38 -11.28
CA SER A 122 15.96 22.63 -9.88
C SER A 122 14.44 22.55 -9.78
N HIS A 123 13.93 21.45 -9.23
CA HIS A 123 12.49 21.28 -9.02
C HIS A 123 12.05 22.22 -7.89
N SER A 124 11.55 23.40 -8.25
CA SER A 124 10.54 24.06 -7.42
C SER A 124 9.40 23.06 -7.26
N ALA A 125 9.29 22.48 -6.06
CA ALA A 125 8.26 21.52 -5.73
C ALA A 125 6.91 22.27 -5.67
N VAL A 126 6.26 22.40 -6.82
CA VAL A 126 4.86 22.84 -6.89
C VAL A 126 4.05 21.81 -6.12
N ILE A 127 3.45 22.23 -5.01
CA ILE A 127 2.57 21.38 -4.21
C ILE A 127 1.36 21.04 -5.08
N ALA A 128 1.06 19.75 -5.26
CA ALA A 128 -0.16 19.36 -5.92
C ALA A 128 -1.36 19.77 -5.03
N PRO A 129 -2.43 20.36 -5.57
CA PRO A 129 -3.62 20.72 -4.78
C PRO A 129 -4.20 19.56 -3.96
N SER A 130 -3.99 18.32 -4.41
CA SER A 130 -4.36 17.09 -3.72
C SER A 130 -3.56 16.80 -2.44
N ASP A 131 -2.39 17.42 -2.28
CA ASP A 131 -1.49 17.19 -1.13
C ASP A 131 -1.80 18.13 0.03
N ILE A 132 -2.44 19.28 -0.24
CA ILE A 132 -2.74 20.30 0.76
C ILE A 132 -3.56 19.73 1.94
N PRO A 133 -4.67 18.99 1.74
CA PRO A 133 -5.46 18.47 2.87
C PRO A 133 -4.65 17.52 3.76
N ARG A 134 -3.86 16.64 3.14
CA ARG A 134 -3.02 15.65 3.84
C ARG A 134 -1.91 16.33 4.64
N LEU A 135 -1.25 17.32 4.03
CA LEU A 135 -0.23 18.14 4.69
C LEU A 135 -0.83 18.94 5.85
N THR A 136 -2.00 19.54 5.66
CA THR A 136 -2.70 20.29 6.71
C THR A 136 -3.00 19.40 7.91
N LYS A 137 -3.46 18.16 7.68
CA LYS A 137 -3.74 17.20 8.75
C LYS A 137 -2.48 16.85 9.55
N LEU A 138 -1.34 16.64 8.89
CA LEU A 138 -0.05 16.45 9.57
C LEU A 138 0.38 17.70 10.35
N ALA A 139 0.22 18.89 9.76
CA ALA A 139 0.62 20.13 10.41
C ALA A 139 -0.21 20.39 11.69
N GLN A 140 -1.49 20.04 11.68
CA GLN A 140 -2.40 20.20 12.83
C GLN A 140 -2.01 19.37 14.04
N ILE A 141 -1.35 18.21 13.85
CA ILE A 141 -0.90 17.39 14.98
C ILE A 141 0.45 17.83 15.56
N ALA A 142 1.19 18.73 14.91
CA ALA A 142 2.52 19.18 15.36
C ALA A 142 2.53 19.75 16.81
N PRO A 143 1.53 20.55 17.24
CA PRO A 143 1.45 21.04 18.62
C PRO A 143 1.22 19.91 19.62
N LEU A 144 0.38 18.93 19.28
CA LEU A 144 0.09 17.77 20.14
C LEU A 144 1.34 16.92 20.37
N LEU A 145 2.10 16.69 19.30
CA LEU A 145 3.35 15.94 19.34
C LEU A 145 4.43 16.62 20.20
N SER A 146 4.41 17.96 20.26
CA SER A 146 5.40 18.74 21.02
C SER A 146 5.11 18.83 22.53
N GLN A 147 3.91 18.45 22.98
CA GLN A 147 3.45 18.63 24.37
C GLN A 147 3.88 17.52 25.34
N SER A 148 4.84 16.66 24.98
CA SER A 148 5.33 15.55 25.82
C SER A 148 4.21 14.67 26.40
N GLN A 149 3.14 14.46 25.63
CA GLN A 149 2.02 13.60 26.04
C GLN A 149 2.43 12.12 25.97
N SER A 150 1.73 11.23 26.68
CA SER A 150 1.93 9.80 26.47
C SER A 150 1.42 9.39 25.09
N PHE A 151 2.08 8.40 24.45
CA PHE A 151 1.67 7.90 23.14
C PHE A 151 0.19 7.48 23.13
N ALA A 152 -0.25 6.71 24.12
CA ALA A 152 -1.62 6.24 24.26
C ALA A 152 -2.68 7.36 24.25
N ARG A 153 -2.33 8.59 24.68
CA ARG A 153 -3.26 9.73 24.69
C ARG A 153 -3.47 10.33 23.30
N ILE A 154 -2.46 10.26 22.45
CA ILE A 154 -2.43 10.93 21.14
C ILE A 154 -2.42 9.95 19.96
N GLU A 155 -2.36 8.65 20.24
CA GLU A 155 -2.29 7.57 19.25
C GLU A 155 -3.38 7.70 18.19
N SER A 156 -4.63 7.90 18.58
CA SER A 156 -5.74 8.05 17.64
C SER A 156 -5.55 9.24 16.69
N SER A 157 -5.06 10.38 17.20
CA SER A 157 -4.75 11.56 16.38
C SER A 157 -3.58 11.33 15.44
N ILE A 158 -2.56 10.57 15.88
CA ILE A 158 -1.44 10.17 15.03
C ILE A 158 -1.95 9.27 13.90
N LEU A 159 -2.65 8.19 14.23
CA LEU A 159 -3.14 7.22 13.25
C LEU A 159 -4.07 7.88 12.22
N ASP A 160 -4.97 8.76 12.67
CA ASP A 160 -5.86 9.51 11.80
C ASP A 160 -5.08 10.42 10.83
N ALA A 161 -4.06 11.14 11.32
CA ALA A 161 -3.22 11.99 10.47
C ALA A 161 -2.36 11.20 9.48
N LEU A 162 -1.97 9.97 9.83
CA LEU A 162 -1.17 9.09 8.98
C LEU A 162 -1.99 8.36 7.92
N HIS A 163 -3.27 8.05 8.18
CA HIS A 163 -4.10 7.16 7.36
C HIS A 163 -4.04 7.42 5.84
N GLU A 164 -3.97 8.68 5.41
CA GLU A 164 -4.04 9.09 4.00
C GLU A 164 -2.67 9.12 3.25
N TRP A 165 -1.60 8.72 3.93
CA TRP A 165 -0.22 8.83 3.41
C TRP A 165 0.35 7.56 2.78
N CYS A 166 -0.38 6.44 2.84
CA CYS A 166 0.11 5.18 2.29
C CYS A 166 0.12 5.22 0.76
N LYS A 167 1.31 5.23 0.16
CA LYS A 167 1.52 5.20 -1.29
C LYS A 167 1.30 3.80 -1.86
N PRO A 168 0.26 3.57 -2.69
CA PRO A 168 0.07 2.28 -3.35
C PRO A 168 1.20 1.97 -4.34
N GLY A 169 1.55 0.69 -4.51
CA GLY A 169 2.59 0.27 -5.46
C GLY A 169 4.02 0.67 -5.14
N PHE A 170 4.26 1.42 -4.05
CA PHE A 170 5.60 1.79 -3.62
C PHE A 170 6.35 0.60 -2.99
N ASN A 171 7.53 0.29 -3.53
CA ASN A 171 8.43 -0.73 -3.01
C ASN A 171 9.17 -0.20 -1.76
N TRP A 172 8.44 -0.09 -0.66
CA TRP A 172 8.94 0.37 0.62
C TRP A 172 10.07 -0.50 1.17
N GLY A 173 10.06 -1.82 0.92
CA GLY A 173 11.05 -2.76 1.46
C GLY A 173 12.45 -2.51 0.91
N ASP A 174 12.56 -2.26 -0.39
CA ASP A 174 13.83 -1.91 -1.02
C ASP A 174 14.20 -0.45 -0.73
N TRP A 175 13.22 0.45 -0.76
CA TRP A 175 13.46 1.86 -0.45
C TRP A 175 13.99 2.08 0.98
N ASN A 176 13.51 1.33 1.97
CA ASN A 176 13.93 1.47 3.36
C ASN A 176 15.42 1.15 3.59
N LYS A 177 16.08 0.52 2.61
CA LYS A 177 17.52 0.21 2.61
C LYS A 177 18.34 1.21 1.81
N SER A 178 17.71 2.20 1.19
CA SER A 178 18.37 3.21 0.37
C SER A 178 18.98 4.34 1.20
N ASP A 179 19.98 5.02 0.63
CA ASP A 179 20.59 6.20 1.25
C ASP A 179 19.56 7.33 1.46
N GLU A 180 18.57 7.46 0.57
CA GLU A 180 17.47 8.43 0.71
C GLU A 180 16.68 8.18 2.01
N ALA A 181 16.30 6.92 2.27
CA ALA A 181 15.57 6.57 3.48
C ALA A 181 16.42 6.84 4.72
N ILE A 182 17.67 6.37 4.74
CA ILE A 182 18.60 6.57 5.86
C ILE A 182 18.74 8.06 6.18
N ALA A 183 18.97 8.91 5.17
CA ALA A 183 19.12 10.34 5.35
C ALA A 183 17.84 11.05 5.81
N LEU A 184 16.65 10.56 5.41
CA LEU A 184 15.37 11.07 5.91
C LEU A 184 15.12 10.68 7.38
N TYR A 185 15.44 9.44 7.77
CA TYR A 185 15.34 9.01 9.16
C TYR A 185 16.33 9.77 10.07
N ASN A 186 17.58 9.93 9.61
CA ASN A 186 18.69 10.49 10.39
C ASN A 186 18.79 12.02 10.38
N ASN A 187 17.87 12.73 9.71
CA ASN A 187 17.69 14.20 9.71
C ASN A 187 18.33 15.00 8.58
N ASP A 188 19.36 14.49 7.92
CA ASP A 188 20.09 15.24 6.89
C ASP A 188 19.19 15.75 5.75
N LEU A 189 18.15 14.98 5.38
CA LEU A 189 17.23 15.36 4.31
C LEU A 189 15.83 15.78 4.78
N LEU A 190 15.46 15.53 6.04
CA LEU A 190 14.05 15.69 6.44
C LEU A 190 13.59 17.16 6.44
N GLU A 191 14.47 18.09 6.83
CA GLU A 191 14.14 19.52 6.89
C GLU A 191 13.88 20.14 5.50
N GLN A 192 14.40 19.50 4.46
CA GLN A 192 14.23 19.90 3.06
C GLN A 192 13.29 18.97 2.29
N ALA A 193 12.71 17.97 2.96
CA ALA A 193 11.93 16.94 2.31
C ALA A 193 10.75 17.52 1.52
N THR A 194 10.54 17.01 0.33
CA THR A 194 9.37 17.30 -0.50
C THR A 194 8.14 16.53 -0.01
N PRO A 195 6.90 16.92 -0.41
CA PRO A 195 5.70 16.13 -0.09
C PRO A 195 5.82 14.66 -0.51
N ALA A 196 6.42 14.39 -1.67
CA ALA A 196 6.64 13.03 -2.16
C ALA A 196 7.61 12.22 -1.27
N GLN A 197 8.61 12.87 -0.67
CA GLN A 197 9.53 12.23 0.28
C GLN A 197 8.86 11.96 1.63
N LEU A 198 8.04 12.90 2.11
CA LEU A 198 7.21 12.67 3.30
C LEU A 198 6.26 11.49 3.09
N GLU A 199 5.66 11.37 1.91
CA GLU A 199 4.77 10.25 1.56
C GLU A 199 5.48 8.90 1.58
N LYS A 200 6.69 8.81 1.00
CA LYS A 200 7.52 7.58 1.09
C LYS A 200 7.84 7.22 2.54
N LEU A 201 8.29 8.20 3.32
CA LEU A 201 8.69 8.01 4.72
C LEU A 201 7.51 7.55 5.59
N LEU A 202 6.36 8.20 5.46
CA LEU A 202 5.15 7.84 6.20
C LEU A 202 4.58 6.50 5.77
N THR A 203 4.67 6.16 4.47
CA THR A 203 4.32 4.83 3.98
C THR A 203 5.20 3.76 4.62
N ALA A 204 6.51 4.00 4.71
CA ALA A 204 7.44 3.06 5.32
C ALA A 204 7.13 2.85 6.81
N ILE A 205 6.92 3.93 7.58
CA ILE A 205 6.56 3.86 9.01
C ILE A 205 5.28 3.04 9.21
N GLN A 206 4.20 3.34 8.48
CA GLN A 206 2.92 2.64 8.63
C GLN A 206 3.01 1.16 8.23
N ARG A 207 3.73 0.85 7.16
CA ARG A 207 3.88 -0.53 6.71
C ARG A 207 4.75 -1.33 7.65
N GLN A 208 5.83 -0.73 8.16
CA GLN A 208 6.71 -1.37 9.13
C GLN A 208 5.97 -1.67 10.44
N ASP A 209 5.08 -0.78 10.90
CA ASP A 209 4.25 -1.00 12.09
C ASP A 209 3.37 -2.26 12.02
N ARG A 210 2.96 -2.67 10.82
CA ARG A 210 2.22 -3.93 10.60
C ARG A 210 3.06 -5.19 10.80
N PHE A 211 4.39 -5.07 10.73
CA PHE A 211 5.33 -6.20 10.87
C PHE A 211 6.14 -6.13 12.18
N VAL A 212 6.35 -4.93 12.69
CA VAL A 212 7.12 -4.64 13.89
C VAL A 212 6.24 -3.75 14.78
N GLU A 213 5.60 -4.39 15.75
CA GLU A 213 4.71 -3.73 16.71
C GLU A 213 5.43 -2.56 17.41
N GLY A 214 4.74 -1.42 17.48
CA GLY A 214 5.27 -0.22 18.15
C GLY A 214 6.21 0.63 17.31
N THR A 215 6.29 0.42 16.00
CA THR A 215 7.11 1.27 15.09
C THR A 215 6.63 2.72 15.14
N ILE A 216 5.32 2.97 15.10
CA ILE A 216 4.75 4.31 15.18
C ILE A 216 5.04 4.94 16.56
N GLU A 217 4.92 4.16 17.63
CA GLU A 217 5.27 4.62 18.99
C GLU A 217 6.77 4.96 19.10
N GLN A 218 7.64 4.16 18.48
CA GLN A 218 9.08 4.44 18.45
C GLN A 218 9.40 5.71 17.64
N ALA A 219 8.72 5.92 16.51
CA ALA A 219 8.82 7.15 15.71
C ALA A 219 8.31 8.38 16.47
N TYR A 220 7.31 8.20 17.33
CA TYR A 220 6.87 9.23 18.26
C TYR A 220 7.95 9.54 19.30
N LYS A 221 8.44 8.52 20.02
CA LYS A 221 9.46 8.64 21.08
C LYS A 221 10.77 9.24 20.58
N SER A 222 11.16 8.99 19.33
CA SER A 222 12.36 9.54 18.70
C SER A 222 12.20 10.96 18.16
N ASN A 223 11.05 11.60 18.34
CA ASN A 223 10.67 12.90 17.74
C ASN A 223 10.62 12.91 16.20
N LEU A 224 10.69 11.75 15.53
CA LEU A 224 10.60 11.68 14.08
C LEU A 224 9.26 12.21 13.58
N LEU A 225 8.14 11.78 14.18
CA LEU A 225 6.81 12.26 13.80
C LEU A 225 6.65 13.78 14.01
N THR A 226 7.23 14.33 15.08
CA THR A 226 7.24 15.78 15.35
C THR A 226 7.95 16.53 14.23
N ARG A 227 9.09 16.02 13.76
CA ARG A 227 9.87 16.63 12.68
C ARG A 227 9.15 16.55 11.34
N ILE A 228 8.51 15.41 11.03
CA ILE A 228 7.66 15.25 9.83
C ILE A 228 6.50 16.27 9.86
N ALA A 229 5.80 16.38 10.98
CA ALA A 229 4.67 17.31 11.13
C ALA A 229 5.10 18.78 10.99
N ARG A 230 6.25 19.17 11.55
CA ARG A 230 6.84 20.49 11.36
C ARG A 230 7.22 20.75 9.91
N ARG A 231 7.80 19.76 9.23
CA ARG A 231 8.13 19.88 7.81
C ARG A 231 6.87 20.07 6.96
N ALA A 232 5.80 19.32 7.23
CA ALA A 232 4.53 19.51 6.56
C ALA A 232 3.98 20.95 6.74
N ALA A 233 4.07 21.49 7.96
CA ALA A 233 3.69 22.88 8.23
C ALA A 233 4.55 23.89 7.45
N ALA A 234 5.88 23.69 7.39
CA ALA A 234 6.78 24.56 6.63
C ALA A 234 6.48 24.54 5.12
N ILE A 235 6.12 23.36 4.57
CA ILE A 235 5.71 23.22 3.17
C ILE A 235 4.46 24.06 2.87
N ILE A 236 3.44 24.03 3.74
CA ILE A 236 2.20 24.81 3.57
C ILE A 236 2.45 26.32 3.64
N GLN A 237 3.37 26.76 4.50
CA GLN A 237 3.69 28.19 4.65
C GLN A 237 4.44 28.76 3.43
N LEU A 238 5.07 27.89 2.63
CA LEU A 238 5.83 28.26 1.43
C LEU A 238 5.01 28.21 0.14
N SER A 239 3.74 27.80 0.21
CA SER A 239 2.80 27.68 -0.93
C SER A 239 1.72 28.73 -0.90
#